data_AF-A0A7C2SHC5-F1
#
_entry.id   AF-A0A7C2SHC5-F1
#
_cell.length_a   1.000
_cell.length_b   1.000
_cell.length_c   1.000
_cell.angle_alpha   90.00
_cell.angle_beta   90.00
_cell.angle_gamma   90.00
#
_symmetry.space_group_name_H-M   'P 1'
#
loop_
_entity.id
_entity.type
_entity.pdbx_description
1 polymer ?
#
loop_
_entity_poly.entity_id
_entity_poly.type
_entity_poly.pdbx_seq_one_letter_code
_entity_poly.pdbx_strand_id
1 'polypeptide(L)'
;MNRRTFLTLAASAAAAVATKTAGAVTFKREEKEKQEFVGVLMDTTRCIGCRQCEVACAEVNDLPVPKPAEDNGLAELRDTTPNRFTVVNAYETEKGKVFVKKQCLHCWQPACAAACPTNAMEKTPQGPVIWHPDRCLGCRYCMLACPFEIPRFEYFSANPRIRKCTMCFSRLEEGKIPACVAACPN
;
A
#
# COMPACT_ATOMS: atom_id res chain seq x y z
N MET A 1 -14.75 43.62 42.72
CA MET A 1 -14.46 43.96 41.31
C MET A 1 -15.73 43.72 40.49
N ASN A 2 -16.29 44.74 39.82
CA ASN A 2 -17.59 44.64 39.13
C ASN A 2 -17.39 44.09 37.70
N ARG A 3 -18.36 43.31 37.18
CA ARG A 3 -18.35 42.71 35.83
C ARG A 3 -18.01 43.71 34.72
N ARG A 4 -18.47 44.96 34.86
CA ARG A 4 -18.19 46.02 33.88
C ARG A 4 -16.72 46.36 33.84
N THR A 5 -16.09 46.51 35.01
CA THR A 5 -14.66 46.82 35.16
C THR A 5 -13.78 45.67 34.68
N PHE A 6 -14.20 44.42 34.92
CA PHE A 6 -13.49 43.24 34.43
C PHE A 6 -13.51 43.16 32.89
N LEU A 7 -14.66 43.43 32.26
CA LEU A 7 -14.79 43.37 30.80
C LEU A 7 -14.03 44.50 30.10
N THR A 8 -13.97 45.72 30.67
CA THR A 8 -13.14 46.79 30.11
C THR A 8 -11.65 46.47 30.22
N LEU A 9 -11.19 45.94 31.36
CA LEU A 9 -9.80 45.54 31.55
C LEU A 9 -9.38 44.41 30.58
N ALA A 10 -10.24 43.40 30.40
CA ALA A 10 -9.99 42.31 29.46
C ALA A 10 -9.91 42.79 27.99
N ALA A 11 -10.79 43.71 27.59
CA ALA A 11 -10.77 44.28 26.25
C ALA A 11 -9.51 45.13 25.98
N SER A 12 -9.06 45.92 26.96
CA SER A 12 -7.80 46.67 26.85
C SER A 12 -6.55 45.80 26.81
N ALA A 13 -6.56 44.66 27.52
CA ALA A 13 -5.45 43.70 27.48
C ALA A 13 -5.36 42.98 26.12
N ALA A 14 -6.52 42.64 25.51
CA ALA A 14 -6.56 42.00 24.19
C ALA A 14 -6.05 42.93 23.07
N ALA A 15 -6.37 44.23 23.15
CA ALA A 15 -5.92 45.23 22.18
C ALA A 15 -4.40 45.49 22.24
N ALA A 16 -3.79 45.39 23.43
CA ALA A 16 -2.35 45.61 23.61
C ALA A 16 -1.49 44.43 23.09
N VAL A 17 -2.04 43.22 23.00
CA VAL A 17 -1.32 42.03 22.53
C VAL A 17 -1.36 41.89 21.00
N ALA A 18 -2.37 42.46 20.33
CA ALA A 18 -2.56 42.30 18.89
C ALA A 18 -1.54 43.06 18.01
N THR A 19 -0.75 43.98 18.56
CA THR A 19 0.11 44.88 17.76
C THR A 19 1.59 44.49 17.69
N LYS A 20 2.04 43.42 18.39
CA LYS A 20 3.48 43.08 18.48
C LYS A 20 3.96 41.88 17.65
N THR A 21 3.12 41.24 16.84
CA THR A 21 3.54 40.08 16.04
C THR A 21 3.14 40.16 14.57
N ALA A 22 3.17 41.36 13.99
CA ALA A 22 3.20 41.53 12.52
C ALA A 22 4.62 41.28 11.96
N GLY A 23 5.28 40.21 12.40
CA GLY A 23 6.43 39.67 11.71
C GLY A 23 5.90 38.74 10.62
N ALA A 24 6.11 39.08 9.35
CA ALA A 24 5.76 38.21 8.24
C ALA A 24 6.50 36.88 8.42
N VAL A 25 5.78 35.85 8.87
CA VAL A 25 6.27 34.47 8.90
C VAL A 25 6.34 34.03 7.44
N THR A 26 7.50 34.20 6.83
CA THR A 26 7.78 33.60 5.53
C THR A 26 7.92 32.10 5.74
N PHE A 27 6.83 31.37 5.52
CA PHE A 27 6.88 29.92 5.35
C PHE A 27 7.65 29.64 4.07
N LYS A 28 8.96 29.44 4.20
CA LYS A 28 9.78 28.89 3.13
C LYS A 28 9.32 27.44 2.95
N ARG A 29 8.42 27.23 2.00
CA ARG A 29 8.02 25.89 1.56
C ARG A 29 9.26 25.26 0.96
N GLU A 30 9.90 24.35 1.69
CA GLU A 30 10.89 23.47 1.10
C GLU A 30 10.21 22.75 -0.07
N GLU A 31 10.61 23.10 -1.28
CA GLU A 31 10.32 22.32 -2.47
C GLU A 31 11.19 21.08 -2.40
N LYS A 32 10.80 20.16 -1.50
CA LYS A 32 11.27 18.80 -1.55
C LYS A 32 10.83 18.28 -2.91
N GLU A 33 11.80 18.05 -3.79
CA GLU A 33 11.63 17.47 -5.10
C GLU A 33 10.62 16.32 -4.96
N LYS A 34 9.39 16.55 -5.42
CA LYS A 34 8.26 15.67 -5.16
C LYS A 34 8.55 14.40 -5.93
N GLN A 35 8.98 13.36 -5.24
CA GLN A 35 9.09 12.02 -5.81
C GLN A 35 7.73 11.68 -6.42
N GLU A 36 7.68 11.73 -7.75
CA GLU A 36 6.51 11.46 -8.56
C GLU A 36 6.19 9.98 -8.39
N PHE A 37 5.11 9.70 -7.65
CA PHE A 37 4.38 8.44 -7.56
C PHE A 37 4.98 7.24 -8.33
N VAL A 38 5.39 6.19 -7.62
CA VAL A 38 5.87 4.94 -8.23
C VAL A 38 4.74 3.96 -8.53
N GLY A 39 4.84 3.28 -9.67
CA GLY A 39 3.91 2.24 -10.10
C GLY A 39 4.66 1.03 -10.64
N VAL A 40 3.97 -0.11 -10.68
CA VAL A 40 4.49 -1.35 -11.30
C VAL A 40 3.65 -1.67 -12.51
N LEU A 41 4.27 -1.62 -13.69
CA LEU A 41 3.67 -2.09 -14.94
C LEU A 41 3.98 -3.58 -15.12
N MET A 42 2.98 -4.35 -15.49
CA MET A 42 3.14 -5.74 -15.91
C MET A 42 2.71 -5.82 -17.38
N ASP A 43 3.69 -6.05 -18.25
CA ASP A 43 3.44 -6.23 -19.69
C ASP A 43 3.10 -7.70 -19.96
N THR A 44 1.82 -7.95 -20.24
CA THR A 44 1.31 -9.30 -20.54
C THR A 44 1.81 -9.82 -21.89
N THR A 45 2.27 -8.95 -22.79
CA THR A 45 2.80 -9.37 -24.10
C THR A 45 4.21 -9.97 -24.02
N ARG A 46 4.94 -9.66 -22.95
CA ARG A 46 6.31 -10.15 -22.68
C ARG A 46 6.36 -11.22 -21.59
N CYS A 47 5.26 -11.42 -20.87
CA CYS A 47 5.22 -12.38 -19.79
C CYS A 47 5.28 -13.81 -20.33
N ILE A 48 6.28 -14.58 -19.89
CA ILE A 48 6.50 -15.98 -20.30
C ILE A 48 6.01 -16.99 -19.25
N GLY A 49 5.29 -16.55 -18.22
CA GLY A 49 4.80 -17.45 -17.18
C GLY A 49 5.86 -18.08 -16.28
N CYS A 50 7.10 -17.57 -16.26
CA CYS A 50 8.23 -18.19 -15.52
C CYS A 50 8.09 -18.20 -14.00
N ARG A 51 7.17 -17.40 -13.44
CA ARG A 51 6.85 -17.31 -12.00
C ARG A 51 8.00 -16.91 -11.07
N GLN A 52 9.10 -16.38 -11.61
CA GLN A 52 10.19 -15.81 -10.79
C GLN A 52 9.73 -14.65 -9.91
N CYS A 53 8.72 -13.90 -10.36
CA CYS A 53 8.08 -12.86 -9.56
C CYS A 53 7.36 -13.41 -8.31
N GLU A 54 6.90 -14.67 -8.30
CA GLU A 54 6.34 -15.32 -7.11
C GLU A 54 7.43 -15.70 -6.13
N VAL A 55 8.54 -16.28 -6.63
CA VAL A 55 9.71 -16.71 -5.83
C VAL A 55 10.30 -15.50 -5.10
N ALA A 56 10.70 -14.47 -5.84
CA ALA A 56 11.31 -13.27 -5.26
C ALA A 56 10.36 -12.52 -4.31
N CYS A 57 9.05 -12.55 -4.57
CA CYS A 57 8.07 -11.98 -3.65
C CYS A 57 8.00 -12.78 -2.35
N ALA A 58 8.05 -14.12 -2.42
CA ALA A 58 7.99 -14.97 -1.25
C ALA A 58 9.25 -14.78 -0.38
N GLU A 59 10.43 -14.76 -0.99
CA GLU A 59 11.72 -14.58 -0.30
C GLU A 59 11.77 -13.26 0.47
N VAL A 60 11.45 -12.13 -0.17
CA VAL A 60 11.52 -10.80 0.49
C VAL A 60 10.46 -10.60 1.58
N ASN A 61 9.39 -11.41 1.59
CA ASN A 61 8.30 -11.29 2.57
C ASN A 61 8.27 -12.47 3.55
N ASP A 62 9.31 -13.30 3.57
CA ASP A 62 9.41 -14.51 4.41
C ASP A 62 8.17 -15.41 4.30
N LEU A 63 7.70 -15.62 3.06
CA LEU A 63 6.59 -16.51 2.74
C LEU A 63 7.09 -17.86 2.23
N PRO A 64 6.24 -18.91 2.24
CA PRO A 64 6.57 -20.18 1.58
C PRO A 64 6.96 -19.96 0.10
N VAL A 65 8.21 -20.27 -0.23
CA VAL A 65 8.77 -20.07 -1.56
C VAL A 65 8.23 -21.13 -2.52
N PRO A 66 7.51 -20.76 -3.59
CA PRO A 66 7.06 -21.71 -4.60
C PRO A 66 8.24 -22.26 -5.40
N LYS A 67 8.07 -23.45 -5.97
CA LYS A 67 9.09 -24.09 -6.81
C LYS A 67 8.53 -24.36 -8.20
N PRO A 68 8.54 -23.38 -9.11
CA PRO A 68 7.86 -23.51 -10.41
C PRO A 68 8.33 -24.68 -11.28
N ALA A 69 9.56 -25.17 -11.09
CA ALA A 69 10.08 -26.35 -11.80
C ALA A 69 9.58 -27.68 -11.23
N GLU A 70 9.09 -27.69 -9.99
CA GLU A 70 8.63 -28.89 -9.26
C GLU A 70 7.10 -28.91 -9.08
N ASP A 71 6.39 -27.83 -9.44
CA ASP A 71 4.95 -27.68 -9.21
C ASP A 71 4.15 -27.40 -10.50
N ASN A 72 2.85 -27.64 -10.44
CA ASN A 72 1.91 -27.43 -11.55
C ASN A 72 1.14 -26.09 -11.43
N GLY A 73 1.77 -25.04 -10.89
CA GLY A 73 1.09 -23.79 -10.56
C GLY A 73 0.47 -22.99 -11.73
N LEU A 74 0.57 -23.47 -12.96
CA LEU A 74 -0.12 -22.90 -14.13
C LEU A 74 -1.25 -23.79 -14.67
N ALA A 75 -1.51 -24.95 -14.04
CA ALA A 75 -2.55 -25.88 -14.45
C ALA A 75 -3.97 -25.37 -14.13
N GLU A 76 -4.10 -24.59 -13.05
CA GLU A 76 -5.37 -24.03 -12.58
C GLU A 76 -5.22 -22.55 -12.24
N LEU A 77 -6.34 -21.83 -12.28
CA LEU A 77 -6.38 -20.44 -11.84
C LEU A 77 -6.21 -20.39 -10.32
N ARG A 78 -5.11 -19.77 -9.88
CA ARG A 78 -4.83 -19.55 -8.47
C ARG A 78 -5.22 -18.15 -8.06
N ASP A 79 -5.42 -17.99 -6.75
CA ASP A 79 -5.57 -16.68 -6.13
C ASP A 79 -4.47 -16.41 -5.11
N THR A 80 -4.34 -15.12 -4.76
CA THR A 80 -3.54 -14.65 -3.64
C THR A 80 -4.06 -15.23 -2.32
N THR A 81 -3.16 -15.48 -1.38
CA THR A 81 -3.47 -15.99 -0.04
C THR A 81 -2.68 -15.17 0.99
N PRO A 82 -2.94 -15.35 2.30
CA PRO A 82 -2.09 -14.72 3.31
C PRO A 82 -0.61 -15.09 3.21
N ASN A 83 -0.30 -16.21 2.55
CA ASN A 83 1.04 -16.74 2.35
C ASN A 83 1.54 -16.57 0.91
N ARG A 84 0.80 -15.85 0.04
CA ARG A 84 1.16 -15.65 -1.36
C ARG A 84 0.57 -14.35 -1.90
N PHE A 85 1.41 -13.32 -1.99
CA PHE A 85 0.96 -11.96 -2.35
C PHE A 85 0.81 -11.72 -3.84
N THR A 86 1.35 -12.61 -4.66
CA THR A 86 1.28 -12.55 -6.11
C THR A 86 1.18 -13.96 -6.68
N VAL A 87 0.41 -14.11 -7.75
CA VAL A 87 0.30 -15.34 -8.55
C VAL A 87 0.33 -14.99 -10.03
N VAL A 88 0.92 -15.85 -10.85
CA VAL A 88 0.79 -15.84 -12.30
C VAL A 88 -0.17 -16.95 -12.70
N ASN A 89 -1.14 -16.59 -13.53
CA ASN A 89 -2.11 -17.51 -14.10
C ASN A 89 -1.97 -17.52 -15.62
N ALA A 90 -2.25 -18.67 -16.23
CA ALA A 90 -2.32 -18.83 -17.67
C ALA A 90 -3.79 -18.76 -18.12
N TYR A 91 -4.05 -18.02 -19.20
CA TYR A 91 -5.35 -17.89 -19.83
C TYR A 91 -5.22 -18.28 -21.29
N GLU A 92 -6.12 -19.14 -21.77
CA GLU A 92 -6.25 -19.43 -23.19
C GLU A 92 -7.06 -18.31 -23.86
N THR A 93 -6.53 -17.77 -24.95
CA THR A 93 -7.19 -16.74 -25.77
C THR A 93 -7.19 -17.17 -27.23
N GLU A 94 -7.96 -16.49 -28.08
CA GLU A 94 -7.95 -16.72 -29.53
C GLU A 94 -6.57 -16.52 -30.16
N LYS A 95 -5.69 -15.72 -29.52
CA LYS A 95 -4.33 -15.41 -29.98
C LYS A 95 -3.26 -16.26 -29.30
N GLY A 96 -3.67 -17.30 -28.58
CA GLY A 96 -2.80 -18.21 -27.84
C GLY A 96 -2.83 -17.96 -26.32
N LYS A 97 -1.91 -18.63 -25.62
CA LYS A 97 -1.79 -18.56 -24.17
C LYS A 97 -1.20 -17.22 -23.73
N VAL A 98 -1.90 -16.53 -22.83
CA VAL A 98 -1.44 -15.29 -22.19
C VAL A 98 -1.24 -15.54 -20.71
N PHE A 99 -0.16 -15.00 -20.15
CA PHE A 99 0.12 -15.08 -18.72
C PHE A 99 -0.20 -13.74 -18.06
N VAL A 100 -0.95 -13.77 -16.97
CA VAL A 100 -1.35 -12.57 -16.23
C VAL A 100 -1.00 -12.73 -14.76
N LYS A 101 -0.36 -11.70 -14.20
CA LYS A 101 0.01 -11.63 -12.80
C LYS A 101 -1.12 -10.99 -11.98
N LYS A 102 -1.69 -11.71 -11.02
CA LYS A 102 -2.63 -11.17 -10.02
C LYS A 102 -1.84 -10.75 -8.77
N GLN A 103 -1.92 -9.47 -8.43
CA GLN A 103 -1.31 -8.87 -7.23
C GLN A 103 -2.08 -7.59 -6.82
N CYS A 104 -1.71 -6.97 -5.70
CA CYS A 104 -2.24 -5.64 -5.35
C CYS A 104 -1.89 -4.61 -6.43
N LEU A 105 -2.90 -3.87 -6.90
CA LEU A 105 -2.70 -2.80 -7.88
C LEU A 105 -2.30 -1.46 -7.25
N HIS A 106 -2.30 -1.37 -5.91
CA HIS A 106 -1.97 -0.14 -5.17
C HIS A 106 -2.69 1.10 -5.72
N CYS A 107 -4.01 0.99 -5.88
CA CYS A 107 -4.88 1.97 -6.53
C CYS A 107 -4.61 3.40 -6.06
N TRP A 108 -4.76 4.38 -6.96
CA TRP A 108 -4.64 5.81 -6.64
C TRP A 108 -5.63 6.24 -5.56
N GLN A 109 -6.89 5.84 -5.70
CA GLN A 109 -7.95 5.99 -4.70
C GLN A 109 -8.34 4.60 -4.15
N PRO A 110 -7.61 4.08 -3.14
CA PRO A 110 -7.80 2.72 -2.67
C PRO A 110 -9.03 2.59 -1.78
N ALA A 111 -10.07 1.92 -2.29
CA ALA A 111 -11.28 1.59 -1.52
C ALA A 111 -10.98 0.84 -0.22
N CYS A 112 -9.95 -0.03 -0.22
CA CYS A 112 -9.52 -0.76 0.97
C CYS A 112 -8.93 0.14 2.07
N ALA A 113 -8.32 1.27 1.72
CA ALA A 113 -7.87 2.27 2.70
C ALA A 113 -9.04 3.13 3.18
N ALA A 114 -9.89 3.58 2.25
CA ALA A 114 -11.08 4.38 2.58
C ALA A 114 -12.04 3.64 3.54
N ALA A 115 -12.18 2.32 3.39
CA ALA A 115 -13.02 1.49 4.25
C ALA A 115 -12.38 1.14 5.61
N CYS A 116 -11.12 1.52 5.87
CA CYS A 116 -10.42 1.14 7.09
C CYS A 116 -10.67 2.16 8.21
N PRO A 117 -11.44 1.83 9.26
CA PRO A 117 -11.82 2.79 10.30
C PRO A 117 -10.65 3.24 11.18
N THR A 118 -9.57 2.47 11.24
CA THR A 118 -8.39 2.75 12.08
C THR A 118 -7.20 3.27 11.30
N ASN A 119 -7.36 3.54 10.01
CA ASN A 119 -6.25 3.93 9.13
C ASN A 119 -5.06 2.94 9.16
N ALA A 120 -5.38 1.65 9.34
CA ALA A 120 -4.41 0.56 9.25
C ALA A 120 -4.05 0.24 7.79
N MET A 121 -4.93 0.54 6.83
CA MET A 121 -4.61 0.55 5.42
C MET A 121 -4.35 1.99 5.00
N GLU A 122 -3.16 2.27 4.46
CA GLU A 122 -2.72 3.63 4.19
C GLU A 122 -2.18 3.76 2.76
N LYS A 123 -2.59 4.80 2.04
CA LYS A 123 -1.97 5.20 0.76
C LYS A 123 -0.78 6.10 1.08
N THR A 124 0.43 5.61 0.85
CA THR A 124 1.65 6.42 1.02
C THR A 124 1.73 7.50 -0.06
N PRO A 125 2.39 8.64 0.21
CA PRO A 125 2.64 9.68 -0.81
C PRO A 125 3.40 9.18 -2.04
N GLN A 126 4.26 8.17 -1.86
CA GLN A 126 5.06 7.56 -2.93
C GLN A 126 4.21 6.64 -3.82
N GLY A 127 3.02 6.23 -3.38
CA GLY A 127 2.09 5.43 -4.18
C GLY A 127 1.72 4.05 -3.61
N PRO A 128 2.61 3.31 -2.94
CA PRO A 128 2.23 2.06 -2.31
C PRO A 128 1.08 2.23 -1.30
N VAL A 129 0.04 1.41 -1.44
CA VAL A 129 -0.92 1.16 -0.36
C VAL A 129 -0.31 0.13 0.59
N ILE A 130 -0.07 0.49 1.85
CA ILE A 130 0.56 -0.37 2.87
C ILE A 130 -0.42 -0.74 3.98
N TRP A 131 0.00 -1.65 4.87
CA TRP A 131 -0.78 -2.11 6.01
C TRP A 131 0.04 -2.00 7.30
N HIS A 132 -0.55 -1.40 8.32
CA HIS A 132 0.03 -1.17 9.64
C HIS A 132 -0.56 -2.13 10.67
N PRO A 133 0.21 -3.13 11.15
CA PRO A 133 -0.29 -4.16 12.06
C PRO A 133 -0.79 -3.60 13.40
N ASP A 134 -0.10 -2.60 13.93
CA ASP A 134 -0.34 -1.93 15.21
C ASP A 134 -1.69 -1.19 15.27
N ARG A 135 -2.25 -0.82 14.11
CA ARG A 135 -3.53 -0.11 14.01
C ARG A 135 -4.69 -1.03 13.64
N CYS A 136 -4.41 -2.28 13.26
CA CYS A 136 -5.41 -3.15 12.65
C CYS A 136 -6.27 -3.86 13.72
N LEU A 137 -7.58 -3.61 13.73
CA LEU A 137 -8.52 -4.33 14.61
C LEU A 137 -9.12 -5.60 14.00
N GLY A 138 -8.75 -5.94 12.75
CA GLY A 138 -9.17 -7.19 12.12
C GLY A 138 -10.62 -7.25 11.62
N CYS A 139 -11.28 -6.11 11.35
CA CYS A 139 -12.69 -6.07 10.88
C CYS A 139 -12.92 -6.60 9.46
N ARG A 140 -11.86 -6.79 8.67
CA ARG A 140 -11.91 -7.32 7.30
C ARG A 140 -12.69 -6.47 6.28
N TYR A 141 -13.09 -5.24 6.61
CA TYR A 141 -13.75 -4.34 5.65
C TYR A 141 -12.89 -4.05 4.41
N CYS A 142 -11.56 -4.01 4.57
CA CYS A 142 -10.65 -3.89 3.45
C CYS A 142 -10.76 -5.04 2.44
N MET A 143 -11.14 -6.26 2.87
CA MET A 143 -11.37 -7.40 1.98
C MET A 143 -12.62 -7.20 1.13
N LEU A 144 -13.73 -6.78 1.76
CA LEU A 144 -15.00 -6.51 1.08
C LEU A 144 -14.91 -5.31 0.14
N ALA A 145 -14.17 -4.27 0.53
CA ALA A 145 -14.06 -3.05 -0.26
C ALA A 145 -13.13 -3.17 -1.47
N CYS A 146 -12.23 -4.17 -1.51
CA CYS A 146 -11.27 -4.30 -2.60
C CYS A 146 -11.93 -4.96 -3.82
N PRO A 147 -12.09 -4.27 -4.97
CA PRO A 147 -12.73 -4.86 -6.15
C PRO A 147 -11.88 -5.96 -6.81
N PHE A 148 -10.62 -6.10 -6.40
CA PHE A 148 -9.68 -7.10 -6.90
C PHE A 148 -9.45 -8.25 -5.90
N GLU A 149 -10.14 -8.22 -4.75
CA GLU A 149 -10.09 -9.26 -3.72
C GLU A 149 -8.67 -9.56 -3.22
N ILE A 150 -7.85 -8.52 -3.05
CA ILE A 150 -6.42 -8.70 -2.74
C ILE A 150 -6.10 -8.83 -1.25
N PRO A 151 -6.69 -8.03 -0.33
CA PRO A 151 -6.44 -8.23 1.09
C PRO A 151 -6.88 -9.63 1.53
N ARG A 152 -5.98 -10.38 2.19
CA ARG A 152 -6.27 -11.71 2.72
C ARG A 152 -6.11 -11.72 4.23
N PHE A 153 -7.00 -12.43 4.92
CA PHE A 153 -6.97 -12.55 6.38
C PHE A 153 -6.44 -13.92 6.80
N GLU A 154 -5.60 -13.96 7.83
CA GLU A 154 -5.11 -15.20 8.44
C GLU A 154 -6.16 -15.77 9.40
N TYR A 155 -6.91 -16.78 8.98
CA TYR A 155 -8.00 -17.33 9.81
C TYR A 155 -7.53 -18.21 10.97
N PHE A 156 -6.37 -18.86 10.84
CA PHE A 156 -5.88 -19.88 11.77
C PHE A 156 -4.65 -19.43 12.57
N SER A 157 -4.51 -18.13 12.81
CA SER A 157 -3.44 -17.55 13.60
C SER A 157 -3.98 -17.03 14.94
N ALA A 158 -3.22 -17.23 16.01
CA ALA A 158 -3.52 -16.64 17.32
C ALA A 158 -3.43 -15.11 17.31
N ASN A 159 -2.65 -14.55 16.38
CA ASN A 159 -2.54 -13.11 16.13
C ASN A 159 -2.78 -12.84 14.64
N PRO A 160 -4.04 -12.83 14.19
CA PRO A 160 -4.37 -12.87 12.78
C PRO A 160 -4.10 -11.53 12.09
N ARG A 161 -3.40 -11.58 10.95
CA ARG A 161 -3.04 -10.40 10.18
C ARG A 161 -3.85 -10.27 8.90
N ILE A 162 -3.98 -9.03 8.41
CA ILE A 162 -4.31 -8.80 7.01
C ILE A 162 -2.99 -8.78 6.23
N ARG A 163 -2.92 -9.62 5.20
CA ARG A 163 -1.73 -9.83 4.38
C ARG A 163 -2.05 -9.49 2.93
N LYS A 164 -1.13 -8.82 2.25
CA LYS A 164 -1.19 -8.44 0.83
C LYS A 164 0.16 -7.92 0.36
N CYS A 165 0.33 -7.79 -0.96
CA CYS A 165 1.46 -7.05 -1.53
C CYS A 165 1.52 -5.62 -0.97
N THR A 166 2.72 -5.18 -0.62
CA THR A 166 3.06 -3.84 -0.10
C THR A 166 3.87 -3.01 -1.11
N MET A 167 3.94 -3.45 -2.37
CA MET A 167 4.85 -2.93 -3.39
C MET A 167 6.33 -2.93 -2.94
N CYS A 168 6.70 -3.83 -2.01
CA CYS A 168 8.01 -3.81 -1.37
C CYS A 168 8.37 -2.43 -0.82
N PHE A 169 7.44 -1.77 -0.12
CA PHE A 169 7.62 -0.41 0.39
C PHE A 169 8.96 -0.20 1.13
N SER A 170 9.36 -1.14 2.00
CA SER A 170 10.66 -1.08 2.68
C SER A 170 11.85 -1.01 1.72
N ARG A 171 11.81 -1.73 0.59
CA ARG A 171 12.86 -1.66 -0.44
C ARG A 171 12.83 -0.32 -1.17
N LEU A 172 11.65 0.21 -1.45
CA LEU A 172 11.49 1.52 -2.08
C LEU A 172 12.06 2.63 -1.20
N GLU A 173 11.90 2.54 0.13
CA GLU A 173 12.51 3.49 1.08
C GLU A 173 14.04 3.44 1.08
N GLU A 174 14.63 2.29 0.73
CA GLU A 174 16.08 2.12 0.52
C GLU A 174 16.53 2.50 -0.90
N GLY A 175 15.66 3.05 -1.74
CA GLY A 175 15.95 3.37 -3.15
C GLY A 175 16.07 2.16 -4.07
N LYS A 176 15.67 0.97 -3.60
CA LYS A 176 15.66 -0.27 -4.39
C LYS A 176 14.31 -0.47 -5.06
N ILE A 177 14.30 -1.16 -6.19
CA ILE A 177 13.05 -1.57 -6.86
C ILE A 177 12.39 -2.79 -6.16
N PRO A 178 11.08 -3.02 -6.38
CA PRO A 178 10.39 -4.19 -5.83
C PRO A 178 11.02 -5.50 -6.31
N ALA A 179 11.05 -6.50 -5.44
CA ALA A 179 11.74 -7.78 -5.70
C ALA A 179 11.19 -8.49 -6.94
N CYS A 180 9.87 -8.50 -7.11
CA CYS A 180 9.23 -9.09 -8.27
C CYS A 180 9.54 -8.39 -9.60
N VAL A 181 9.92 -7.10 -9.57
CA VAL A 181 10.35 -6.34 -10.74
C VAL A 181 11.80 -6.68 -11.05
N ALA A 182 12.67 -6.68 -10.02
CA ALA A 182 14.08 -7.05 -10.16
C ALA A 182 14.29 -8.47 -10.68
N ALA A 183 13.41 -9.41 -10.30
CA ALA A 183 13.50 -10.81 -10.70
C ALA A 183 12.85 -11.13 -12.07
N CYS A 184 12.18 -10.18 -12.71
CA CYS A 184 11.53 -10.43 -14.00
C CYS A 184 12.60 -10.52 -15.10
N PRO A 185 12.70 -11.65 -15.85
CA PRO A 185 13.72 -11.81 -16.88
C PRO A 185 13.42 -11.05 -18.19
N ASN A 186 12.22 -10.50 -18.35
CA ASN A 186 11.74 -9.83 -19.57
C ASN A 186 11.06 -8.50 -19.28
#